data_AF-A0A949PD00-F1
#
_entry.id   AF-A0A949PD00-F1
#
_cell.length_a   1.000
_cell.length_b   1.000
_cell.length_c   1.000
_cell.angle_alpha   90.00
_cell.angle_beta   90.00
_cell.angle_gamma   90.00
#
_symmetry.space_group_name_H-M   'P 1'
#
loop_
_entity.id
_entity.type
_entity.pdbx_description
1 polymer ?
#
loop_
_entity_poly.entity_id
_entity_poly.type
_entity_poly.pdbx_seq_one_letter_code
_entity_poly.pdbx_strand_id
1 'polypeptide(L)'
;MRIFNQSKLNVTSLLRLVFLLVAILSFNQTIAQNKNTQIDAEFQRLVEKGALTADQASNYIITAQHTSRTSGIQHIYFSQAINGLIVNGTESSIHLFNGKKIKYNENLLLGDVFQVKGNSSPSITAEQAIRSVAQKMSYNISNLVINESIGGVDQKSIFNHGGISRTDIPAKLVYQLNENNEILLAWEFSIDDITSPADWWNFQVNASNGEIISRNNFIAACDLGDNHDHD
;
A
#
# COMPACT_ATOMS: atom_id res chain seq x y z
N MET A 1 59.46 -24.30 42.19
CA MET A 1 58.44 -25.20 41.61
C MET A 1 57.07 -24.74 42.11
N ARG A 2 56.33 -23.95 41.32
CA ARG A 2 55.01 -23.41 41.71
C ARG A 2 53.92 -24.35 41.20
N ILE A 3 53.16 -24.93 42.11
CA ILE A 3 52.01 -25.79 41.81
C ILE A 3 50.82 -24.84 41.58
N PHE A 4 50.31 -24.80 40.35
CA PHE A 4 49.06 -24.09 40.04
C PHE A 4 47.86 -24.95 40.45
N ASN A 5 47.04 -24.41 41.34
CA ASN A 5 45.81 -25.01 41.82
C ASN A 5 44.71 -24.77 40.76
N GLN A 6 44.26 -25.84 40.09
CA GLN A 6 43.15 -25.78 39.14
C GLN A 6 41.83 -25.87 39.90
N SER A 7 41.10 -24.76 40.02
CA SER A 7 39.74 -24.76 40.55
C SER A 7 38.80 -25.46 39.57
N LYS A 8 38.24 -26.60 39.99
CA LYS A 8 37.19 -27.30 39.23
C LYS A 8 35.94 -26.43 39.22
N LEU A 9 35.58 -25.87 38.06
CA LEU A 9 34.28 -25.24 37.88
C LEU A 9 33.18 -26.28 38.09
N ASN A 10 32.33 -26.05 39.08
CA ASN A 10 31.22 -26.96 39.41
C ASN A 10 30.16 -26.88 38.29
N VAL A 11 29.61 -28.03 37.90
CA VAL A 11 28.64 -28.16 36.79
C VAL A 11 27.42 -27.25 37.01
N THR A 12 27.00 -27.07 38.26
CA THR A 12 25.93 -26.14 38.64
C THR A 12 26.28 -24.67 38.42
N SER A 13 27.56 -24.29 38.59
CA SER A 13 28.06 -22.95 38.28
C SER A 13 28.16 -22.72 36.78
N LEU A 14 28.49 -23.75 36.00
CA LEU A 14 28.50 -23.71 34.54
C LEU A 14 27.08 -23.57 33.97
N LEU A 15 26.11 -24.32 34.50
CA LEU A 15 24.70 -24.22 34.11
C LEU A 15 24.09 -22.84 34.41
N ARG A 16 24.41 -22.24 35.57
CA ARG A 16 23.96 -20.88 35.91
C ARG A 16 24.54 -19.82 34.97
N LEU A 17 25.81 -19.96 34.57
CA LEU A 17 26.46 -19.06 33.64
C LEU A 17 25.83 -19.14 32.24
N VAL A 18 25.51 -20.35 31.78
CA VAL A 18 24.79 -20.57 30.51
C VAL A 18 23.38 -19.98 30.56
N PHE A 19 22.66 -20.15 31.67
CA PHE A 19 21.32 -19.58 31.82
C PHE A 19 21.33 -18.04 31.86
N LEU A 20 22.35 -17.42 32.48
CA LEU A 20 22.53 -15.97 32.46
C LEU A 20 22.90 -15.46 31.04
N LEU A 21 23.75 -16.19 30.30
CA LEU A 21 24.11 -15.83 28.93
C LEU A 21 22.92 -15.90 27.97
N VAL A 22 22.08 -16.94 28.11
CA VAL A 22 20.85 -17.09 27.30
C VAL A 22 19.85 -15.97 27.63
N ALA A 23 19.70 -15.59 28.90
CA ALA A 23 18.83 -14.49 29.30
C ALA A 23 19.29 -13.12 28.75
N ILE A 24 20.60 -12.88 28.62
CA ILE A 24 21.16 -11.64 28.05
C ILE A 24 21.02 -11.60 26.52
N LEU A 25 21.03 -12.76 25.85
CA LEU A 25 20.81 -12.85 24.40
C LEU A 25 19.32 -12.64 24.00
N SER A 26 18.38 -12.91 24.92
CA SER A 26 16.94 -12.67 24.69
C SER A 26 16.53 -11.19 24.67
N PHE A 27 17.35 -10.28 25.22
CA PHE A 27 17.03 -8.84 25.30
C PHE A 27 17.45 -8.02 24.07
N ASN A 28 18.12 -8.63 23.08
CA ASN A 28 18.54 -7.95 21.85
C ASN A 28 17.63 -8.26 20.66
N GLN A 29 16.38 -8.68 20.89
CA GLN A 29 15.36 -8.61 19.85
C GLN A 29 14.78 -7.19 19.79
N THR A 30 15.65 -6.20 19.52
CA THR A 30 15.18 -5.00 18.84
C THR A 30 14.74 -5.44 17.47
N ILE A 31 13.46 -5.79 17.33
CA ILE A 31 12.84 -5.89 16.02
C ILE A 31 12.94 -4.48 15.44
N ALA A 32 13.94 -4.26 14.59
CA ALA A 32 14.00 -3.10 13.72
C ALA A 32 12.87 -3.23 12.69
N GLN A 33 11.62 -3.09 13.14
CA GLN A 33 10.53 -2.71 12.26
C GLN A 33 10.84 -1.28 11.87
N ASN A 34 11.25 -1.07 10.63
CA ASN A 34 11.43 0.24 10.04
C ASN A 34 10.04 0.88 9.82
N LYS A 35 9.31 1.11 10.91
CA LYS A 35 7.99 1.75 10.96
C LYS A 35 8.13 3.15 11.54
N ASN A 36 7.35 4.07 11.01
CA ASN A 36 7.49 5.48 11.33
C ASN A 36 6.83 5.77 12.68
N THR A 37 7.64 6.09 13.70
CA THR A 37 7.18 6.30 15.07
C THR A 37 6.07 7.35 15.21
N GLN A 38 6.02 8.34 14.31
CA GLN A 38 4.97 9.36 14.33
C GLN A 38 3.66 8.84 13.73
N ILE A 39 3.71 8.04 12.67
CA ILE A 39 2.53 7.38 12.09
C ILE A 39 1.98 6.37 13.11
N ASP A 40 2.85 5.53 13.66
CA ASP A 40 2.48 4.51 14.64
C ASP A 40 1.81 5.14 15.87
N ALA A 41 2.27 6.31 16.31
CA ALA A 41 1.62 7.05 17.40
C ALA A 41 0.20 7.53 17.04
N GLU A 42 -0.07 7.94 15.80
CA GLU A 42 -1.44 8.31 15.38
C GLU A 42 -2.36 7.09 15.35
N PHE A 43 -1.88 5.99 14.77
CA PHE A 43 -2.64 4.74 14.73
C PHE A 43 -2.89 4.17 16.14
N GLN A 44 -1.90 4.23 17.02
CA GLN A 44 -2.06 3.82 18.42
C GLN A 44 -3.12 4.64 19.16
N ARG A 45 -3.20 5.96 18.92
CA ARG A 45 -4.28 6.79 19.48
C ARG A 45 -5.66 6.38 18.98
N LEU A 46 -5.76 5.92 17.73
CA LEU A 46 -7.02 5.41 17.19
C LEU A 46 -7.41 4.08 17.84
N VAL A 47 -6.43 3.22 18.15
CA VAL A 47 -6.65 1.98 18.92
C VAL A 47 -7.14 2.29 20.33
N GLU A 48 -6.50 3.22 21.03
CA GLU A 48 -6.89 3.64 22.39
C GLU A 48 -8.31 4.22 22.45
N LYS A 49 -8.75 4.86 21.36
CA LYS A 49 -10.11 5.38 21.21
C LYS A 49 -11.13 4.34 20.73
N GLY A 50 -10.70 3.11 20.45
CA GLY A 50 -11.54 2.05 19.90
C GLY A 50 -11.97 2.26 18.45
N ALA A 51 -11.33 3.18 17.72
CA ALA A 51 -11.64 3.47 16.32
C ALA A 51 -10.99 2.47 15.34
N LEU A 52 -9.90 1.81 15.77
CA LEU A 52 -9.22 0.73 15.07
C LEU A 52 -8.89 -0.39 16.04
N THR A 53 -8.80 -1.63 15.55
CA THR A 53 -8.15 -2.72 16.29
C THR A 53 -6.63 -2.61 16.16
N ALA A 54 -5.89 -3.27 17.06
CA ALA A 54 -4.43 -3.32 16.98
C ALA A 54 -3.93 -3.89 15.64
N ASP A 55 -4.63 -4.90 15.10
CA ASP A 55 -4.29 -5.49 13.81
C ASP A 55 -4.50 -4.48 12.67
N GLN A 56 -5.65 -3.80 12.64
CA GLN A 56 -5.93 -2.78 11.63
C GLN A 56 -4.92 -1.63 11.69
N ALA A 57 -4.50 -1.25 12.90
CA ALA A 57 -3.55 -0.18 13.13
C ALA A 57 -2.11 -0.52 12.71
N SER A 58 -1.77 -1.80 12.68
CA SER A 58 -0.43 -2.26 12.31
C SER A 58 -0.18 -2.30 10.79
N ASN A 59 -1.22 -2.12 9.98
CA ASN A 59 -1.20 -2.34 8.53
C ASN A 59 -1.34 -1.04 7.73
N TYR A 60 -0.20 -0.43 7.41
CA TYR A 60 -0.08 0.64 6.42
C TYR A 60 1.18 0.45 5.58
N ILE A 61 1.22 1.06 4.40
CA ILE A 61 2.37 1.06 3.49
C ILE A 61 2.77 2.50 3.21
N ILE A 62 4.04 2.83 3.42
CA ILE A 62 4.62 4.11 2.99
C ILE A 62 4.75 4.06 1.46
N THR A 63 4.04 4.96 0.78
CA THR A 63 4.00 5.04 -0.68
C THR A 63 5.06 5.98 -1.24
N ALA A 64 5.43 7.02 -0.47
CA ALA A 64 6.52 7.92 -0.81
C ALA A 64 7.06 8.63 0.43
N GLN A 65 8.35 8.96 0.43
CA GLN A 65 8.93 9.83 1.45
C GLN A 65 10.06 10.68 0.87
N HIS A 66 10.14 11.94 1.27
CA HIS A 66 11.26 12.82 0.91
C HIS A 66 11.40 13.97 1.91
N THR A 67 12.58 14.59 1.94
CA THR A 67 12.81 15.81 2.73
C THR A 67 13.02 16.99 1.79
N SER A 68 12.24 18.06 1.98
CA SER A 68 12.41 19.30 1.26
C SER A 68 13.75 19.93 1.59
N ARG A 69 14.57 20.16 0.56
CA ARG A 69 15.87 20.84 0.72
C ARG A 69 15.70 22.30 1.15
N THR A 70 14.58 22.93 0.81
CA THR A 70 14.32 24.35 1.08
C THR A 70 13.83 24.57 2.51
N SER A 71 12.85 23.78 2.96
CA SER A 71 12.22 23.97 4.27
C SER A 71 12.74 23.03 5.34
N GLY A 72 13.49 21.98 4.99
CA GLY A 72 13.88 20.91 5.91
C GLY A 72 12.70 20.04 6.37
N ILE A 73 11.50 20.22 5.80
CA ILE A 73 10.32 19.43 6.15
C ILE A 73 10.42 18.05 5.49
N GLN A 74 10.23 17.01 6.29
CA GLN A 74 10.08 15.65 5.82
C GLN A 74 8.60 15.39 5.47
N HIS A 75 8.33 14.98 4.25
CA HIS A 75 7.01 14.59 3.75
C HIS A 75 6.95 13.08 3.63
N ILE A 76 5.93 12.46 4.21
CA ILE A 76 5.75 11.01 4.23
C ILE A 76 4.31 10.73 3.86
N TYR A 77 4.12 9.95 2.80
CA TYR A 77 2.84 9.55 2.25
C TYR A 77 2.66 8.06 2.49
N PHE A 78 1.46 7.67 2.86
CA PHE A 78 1.15 6.28 3.17
C PHE A 78 -0.34 5.99 2.91
N SER A 79 -0.67 4.71 2.77
CA SER A 79 -2.06 4.25 2.68
C SER A 79 -2.27 3.12 3.67
N GLN A 80 -3.50 2.94 4.14
CA GLN A 80 -3.84 1.72 4.87
C GLN A 80 -3.63 0.51 3.97
N ALA A 81 -3.31 -0.62 4.59
CA ALA A 81 -3.07 -1.86 3.88
C ALA A 81 -3.86 -2.99 4.51
N ILE A 82 -4.20 -3.99 3.69
CA ILE A 82 -4.76 -5.26 4.13
C ILE A 82 -3.99 -6.35 3.40
N ASN A 83 -3.48 -7.34 4.13
CA ASN A 83 -2.67 -8.44 3.56
C ASN A 83 -1.48 -7.97 2.69
N GLY A 84 -0.89 -6.82 3.02
CA GLY A 84 0.22 -6.23 2.26
C GLY A 84 -0.19 -5.49 0.97
N LEU A 85 -1.48 -5.35 0.70
CA LEU A 85 -2.02 -4.58 -0.42
C LEU A 85 -2.57 -3.24 0.07
N ILE A 86 -2.33 -2.17 -0.68
CA ILE A 86 -2.90 -0.86 -0.37
C ILE A 86 -4.43 -0.89 -0.50
N VAL A 87 -5.11 -0.12 0.34
CA VAL A 87 -6.52 0.20 0.18
C VAL A 87 -6.62 1.57 -0.49
N ASN A 88 -7.09 1.60 -1.73
CA ASN A 88 -7.29 2.84 -2.48
C ASN A 88 -8.28 3.76 -1.77
N GLY A 89 -8.04 5.07 -1.85
CA GLY A 89 -8.85 6.06 -1.16
C GLY A 89 -8.48 6.22 0.30
N THR A 90 -7.36 5.64 0.76
CA THR A 90 -6.84 5.82 2.14
C THR A 90 -5.52 6.60 2.19
N GLU A 91 -5.17 7.22 1.07
CA GLU A 91 -3.95 8.00 0.92
C GLU A 91 -3.92 9.11 1.97
N SER A 92 -2.90 9.06 2.81
CA SER A 92 -2.71 9.91 3.97
C SER A 92 -1.27 10.45 3.96
N SER A 93 -1.03 11.51 4.72
CA SER A 93 0.30 12.09 4.83
C SER A 93 0.60 12.61 6.22
N ILE A 94 1.87 12.49 6.61
CA ILE A 94 2.41 13.13 7.80
C ILE A 94 3.63 13.96 7.41
N HIS A 95 3.71 15.17 7.97
CA HIS A 95 4.78 16.12 7.70
C HIS A 95 5.50 16.45 8.99
N LEU A 96 6.83 16.33 8.96
CA LEU A 96 7.68 16.46 10.14
C LEU A 96 8.70 17.58 9.95
N PHE A 97 8.95 18.37 10.99
CA PHE A 97 10.06 19.32 11.06
C PHE A 97 10.91 18.98 12.29
N ASN A 98 12.21 18.74 12.10
CA ASN A 98 13.12 18.26 13.15
C ASN A 98 12.57 17.03 13.90
N GLY A 99 11.98 16.08 13.17
CA GLY A 99 11.39 14.86 13.71
C GLY A 99 10.06 15.05 14.46
N LYS A 100 9.56 16.28 14.58
CA LYS A 100 8.28 16.58 15.23
C LYS A 100 7.18 16.74 14.18
N LYS A 101 6.03 16.13 14.42
CA LYS A 101 4.82 16.28 13.60
C LYS A 101 4.38 17.74 13.55
N ILE A 102 4.28 18.30 12.35
CA ILE A 102 3.75 19.65 12.10
C ILE A 102 2.39 19.60 11.40
N LYS A 103 2.12 18.57 10.61
CA LYS A 103 0.83 18.36 9.93
C LYS A 103 0.57 16.88 9.72
N TYR A 104 -0.71 16.52 9.78
CA TYR A 104 -1.23 15.20 9.50
C TYR A 104 -2.49 15.39 8.67
N ASN A 105 -2.57 14.71 7.53
CA ASN A 105 -3.77 14.66 6.71
C ASN A 105 -4.16 13.18 6.60
N GLU A 106 -5.23 12.80 7.27
CA GLU A 106 -5.74 11.44 7.30
C GLU A 106 -6.95 11.24 6.38
N ASN A 107 -6.99 10.08 5.73
CA ASN A 107 -8.15 9.58 5.02
C ASN A 107 -8.40 8.10 5.39
N LEU A 108 -8.34 7.79 6.69
CA LEU A 108 -8.39 6.42 7.18
C LEU A 108 -9.82 5.88 7.22
N LEU A 109 -10.00 4.64 6.80
CA LEU A 109 -11.18 3.82 7.09
C LEU A 109 -11.11 3.35 8.53
N LEU A 110 -12.19 3.56 9.27
CA LEU A 110 -12.32 3.29 10.70
C LEU A 110 -13.46 2.29 10.96
N GLY A 111 -13.37 1.58 12.08
CA GLY A 111 -14.42 0.69 12.57
C GLY A 111 -14.83 -0.39 11.55
N ASP A 112 -16.15 -0.58 11.42
CA ASP A 112 -16.75 -1.67 10.62
C ASP A 112 -16.55 -1.53 9.11
N VAL A 113 -16.16 -0.35 8.63
CA VAL A 113 -15.85 -0.11 7.20
C VAL A 113 -14.58 -0.86 6.79
N PHE A 114 -13.71 -1.22 7.75
CA PHE A 114 -12.48 -1.95 7.52
C PHE A 114 -12.69 -3.47 7.41
N GLN A 115 -13.77 -3.91 6.73
CA GLN A 115 -14.09 -5.32 6.57
C GLN A 115 -14.02 -5.71 5.09
N VAL A 116 -13.08 -6.60 4.75
CA VAL A 116 -12.96 -7.17 3.41
C VAL A 116 -14.13 -8.10 3.14
N LYS A 117 -14.74 -7.95 1.95
CA LYS A 117 -15.75 -8.87 1.43
C LYS A 117 -15.14 -9.72 0.32
N GLY A 118 -15.53 -11.00 0.29
CA GLY A 118 -15.05 -11.96 -0.70
C GLY A 118 -13.68 -12.54 -0.38
N ASN A 119 -12.97 -12.97 -1.42
CA ASN A 119 -11.72 -13.72 -1.29
C ASN A 119 -10.51 -12.79 -1.13
N SER A 120 -9.50 -13.27 -0.39
CA SER A 120 -8.19 -12.63 -0.25
C SER A 120 -7.20 -12.96 -1.37
N SER A 121 -7.65 -13.71 -2.39
CA SER A 121 -6.85 -14.06 -3.57
C SER A 121 -7.70 -13.87 -4.83
N PRO A 122 -7.10 -13.43 -5.95
CA PRO A 122 -7.84 -13.17 -7.18
C PRO A 122 -8.32 -14.49 -7.81
N SER A 123 -9.57 -14.51 -8.27
CA SER A 123 -10.12 -15.62 -9.06
C SER A 123 -9.89 -15.43 -10.56
N ILE A 124 -9.61 -14.21 -11.00
CA ILE A 124 -9.25 -13.88 -12.38
C ILE A 124 -7.86 -13.26 -12.46
N THR A 125 -7.17 -13.44 -13.58
CA THR A 125 -5.88 -12.82 -13.85
C THR A 125 -6.02 -11.35 -14.23
N ALA A 126 -4.92 -10.58 -14.17
CA ALA A 126 -4.88 -9.21 -14.67
C ALA A 126 -5.27 -9.12 -16.15
N GLU A 127 -4.81 -10.08 -16.99
CA GLU A 127 -5.22 -10.15 -18.40
C GLU A 127 -6.74 -10.32 -18.55
N GLN A 128 -7.35 -11.21 -17.77
CA GLN A 128 -8.80 -11.40 -17.79
C GLN A 128 -9.54 -10.12 -17.38
N ALA A 129 -9.05 -9.41 -16.36
CA ALA A 129 -9.61 -8.13 -15.93
C ALA A 129 -9.51 -7.03 -17.02
N ILE A 130 -8.35 -6.91 -17.69
CA ILE A 130 -8.15 -5.98 -18.81
C ILE A 130 -9.11 -6.31 -19.96
N ARG A 131 -9.26 -7.59 -20.31
CA ARG A 131 -10.21 -8.03 -21.34
C ARG A 131 -11.66 -7.76 -20.96
N SER A 132 -12.03 -7.92 -19.68
CA SER A 132 -13.37 -7.57 -19.20
C SER A 132 -13.67 -6.08 -19.35
N VAL A 133 -12.70 -5.20 -19.05
CA VAL A 133 -12.84 -3.76 -19.31
C VAL A 133 -12.94 -3.48 -20.80
N ALA A 134 -12.09 -4.08 -21.63
CA ALA A 134 -12.15 -3.91 -23.08
C ALA A 134 -13.54 -4.28 -23.63
N GLN A 135 -14.12 -5.40 -23.20
CA GLN A 135 -15.47 -5.80 -23.60
C GLN A 135 -16.53 -4.78 -23.16
N LYS A 136 -16.51 -4.34 -21.89
CA LYS A 136 -17.51 -3.42 -21.32
C LYS A 136 -17.43 -2.01 -21.91
N MET A 137 -16.22 -1.58 -22.23
CA MET A 137 -15.94 -0.28 -22.84
C MET A 137 -15.99 -0.33 -24.38
N SER A 138 -16.30 -1.49 -24.98
CA SER A 138 -16.34 -1.70 -26.44
C SER A 138 -15.01 -1.40 -27.16
N TYR A 139 -13.88 -1.64 -26.48
CA TYR A 139 -12.56 -1.57 -27.10
C TYR A 139 -12.26 -2.84 -27.91
N ASN A 140 -11.62 -2.66 -29.07
CA ASN A 140 -11.11 -3.76 -29.89
C ASN A 140 -9.72 -4.18 -29.41
N ILE A 141 -9.67 -5.03 -28.37
CA ILE A 141 -8.41 -5.53 -27.84
C ILE A 141 -7.82 -6.66 -28.70
N SER A 142 -6.53 -6.59 -29.02
CA SER A 142 -5.83 -7.64 -29.76
C SER A 142 -4.39 -7.78 -29.30
N ASN A 143 -3.85 -9.00 -29.35
CA ASN A 143 -2.46 -9.32 -29.02
C ASN A 143 -1.98 -8.79 -27.66
N LEU A 144 -2.87 -8.75 -26.66
CA LEU A 144 -2.47 -8.41 -25.29
C LEU A 144 -1.54 -9.50 -24.77
N VAL A 145 -0.33 -9.11 -24.37
CA VAL A 145 0.70 -9.99 -23.82
C VAL A 145 1.38 -9.33 -22.63
N ILE A 146 1.88 -10.13 -21.71
CA ILE A 146 2.70 -9.65 -20.60
C ILE A 146 4.12 -9.37 -21.10
N ASN A 147 4.56 -8.12 -20.98
CA ASN A 147 5.93 -7.70 -21.26
C ASN A 147 6.85 -8.03 -20.08
N GLU A 148 6.37 -7.79 -18.85
CA GLU A 148 7.15 -8.01 -17.63
C GLU A 148 6.26 -8.50 -16.48
N SER A 149 6.75 -9.47 -15.71
CA SER A 149 6.15 -9.92 -14.46
C SER A 149 7.04 -9.52 -13.29
N ILE A 150 6.61 -8.49 -12.55
CA ILE A 150 7.37 -7.94 -11.41
C ILE A 150 7.08 -8.76 -10.15
N GLY A 151 5.87 -9.29 -10.01
CA GLY A 151 5.47 -10.12 -8.88
C GLY A 151 5.15 -9.30 -7.63
N GLY A 152 5.52 -9.82 -6.46
CA GLY A 152 5.13 -9.24 -5.17
C GLY A 152 3.74 -9.65 -4.71
N VAL A 153 3.36 -9.17 -3.53
CA VAL A 153 2.02 -9.43 -2.96
C VAL A 153 0.91 -8.86 -3.85
N ASP A 154 1.20 -7.76 -4.55
CA ASP A 154 0.32 -7.09 -5.49
C ASP A 154 0.35 -7.69 -6.90
N GLN A 155 1.12 -8.77 -7.14
CA GLN A 155 1.19 -9.46 -8.43
C GLN A 155 1.40 -8.50 -9.61
N LYS A 156 2.27 -7.50 -9.42
CA LYS A 156 2.46 -6.45 -10.40
C LYS A 156 2.99 -7.02 -11.71
N SER A 157 2.39 -6.59 -12.82
CA SER A 157 2.75 -6.97 -14.17
C SER A 157 2.60 -5.78 -15.12
N ILE A 158 3.34 -5.82 -16.22
CA ILE A 158 3.27 -4.82 -17.28
C ILE A 158 2.85 -5.56 -18.56
N PHE A 159 1.72 -5.14 -19.12
CA PHE A 159 1.24 -5.63 -20.41
C PHE A 159 1.60 -4.64 -21.50
N ASN A 160 1.71 -5.13 -22.74
CA ASN A 160 1.77 -4.24 -23.88
C ASN A 160 0.45 -3.44 -24.03
N HIS A 161 0.45 -2.48 -24.95
CA HIS A 161 -0.69 -1.58 -25.17
C HIS A 161 -2.02 -2.27 -25.62
N GLY A 162 -1.97 -3.53 -26.07
CA GLY A 162 -3.15 -4.34 -26.44
C GLY A 162 -4.03 -3.77 -27.57
N GLY A 163 -3.57 -2.72 -28.26
CA GLY A 163 -4.36 -1.97 -29.24
C GLY A 163 -5.46 -1.10 -28.62
N ILE A 164 -5.43 -0.86 -27.31
CA ILE A 164 -6.44 -0.07 -26.58
C ILE A 164 -5.83 1.09 -25.80
N SER A 165 -4.52 1.04 -25.55
CA SER A 165 -3.76 2.07 -24.84
C SER A 165 -2.66 2.66 -25.75
N ARG A 166 -2.27 3.91 -25.53
CA ARG A 166 -1.10 4.54 -26.15
C ARG A 166 0.20 4.17 -25.44
N THR A 167 0.11 3.68 -24.20
CA THR A 167 1.23 3.26 -23.36
C THR A 167 1.04 1.81 -22.88
N ASP A 168 2.13 1.17 -22.45
CA ASP A 168 2.06 -0.13 -21.77
C ASP A 168 1.13 -0.05 -20.55
N ILE A 169 0.43 -1.15 -20.27
CA ILE A 169 -0.63 -1.22 -19.27
C ILE A 169 -0.07 -1.90 -18.01
N PRO A 170 0.35 -1.15 -16.98
CA PRO A 170 0.71 -1.73 -15.70
C PRO A 170 -0.57 -2.20 -14.99
N ALA A 171 -0.53 -3.41 -14.43
CA ALA A 171 -1.62 -3.96 -13.63
C ALA A 171 -1.08 -4.51 -12.30
N LYS A 172 -1.84 -4.31 -11.21
CA LYS A 172 -1.51 -4.81 -9.87
C LYS A 172 -2.78 -5.03 -9.04
N LEU A 173 -2.70 -5.83 -7.99
CA LEU A 173 -3.76 -5.99 -7.01
C LEU A 173 -3.77 -4.83 -6.01
N VAL A 174 -4.97 -4.37 -5.70
CA VAL A 174 -5.28 -3.39 -4.67
C VAL A 174 -6.56 -3.79 -3.96
N TYR A 175 -6.85 -3.17 -2.82
CA TYR A 175 -8.19 -3.16 -2.25
C TYR A 175 -8.92 -1.88 -2.65
N GLN A 176 -10.18 -2.00 -3.08
CA GLN A 176 -11.02 -0.88 -3.52
C GLN A 176 -12.38 -0.94 -2.82
N LEU A 177 -12.87 0.22 -2.38
CA LEU A 177 -14.24 0.37 -1.90
C LEU A 177 -15.22 0.38 -3.08
N ASN A 178 -16.32 -0.37 -2.95
CA ASN A 178 -17.49 -0.21 -3.82
C ASN A 178 -18.43 0.88 -3.28
N GLU A 179 -19.53 1.12 -4.00
CA GLU A 179 -20.56 2.12 -3.64
C GLU A 179 -21.26 1.84 -2.30
N ASN A 180 -21.20 0.59 -1.81
CA ASN A 180 -21.76 0.18 -0.52
C ASN A 180 -20.74 0.26 0.63
N ASN A 181 -19.57 0.86 0.39
CA ASN A 181 -18.43 0.91 1.33
C ASN A 181 -17.88 -0.47 1.72
N GLU A 182 -18.00 -1.45 0.83
CA GLU A 182 -17.39 -2.76 1.01
C GLU A 182 -16.00 -2.79 0.37
N ILE A 183 -15.02 -3.30 1.11
CA ILE A 183 -13.66 -3.45 0.62
C ILE A 183 -13.54 -4.74 -0.20
N LEU A 184 -13.20 -4.60 -1.48
CA LEU A 184 -13.07 -5.70 -2.44
C LEU A 184 -11.64 -5.79 -2.96
N LEU A 185 -11.14 -7.01 -3.17
CA LEU A 185 -9.90 -7.23 -3.91
C LEU A 185 -10.12 -6.89 -5.39
N ALA A 186 -9.25 -6.06 -5.95
CA ALA A 186 -9.39 -5.53 -7.30
C ALA A 186 -8.06 -5.53 -8.06
N TRP A 187 -8.13 -5.68 -9.38
CA TRP A 187 -7.06 -5.33 -10.29
C TRP A 187 -7.15 -3.84 -10.61
N GLU A 188 -6.07 -3.11 -10.35
CA GLU A 188 -5.86 -1.73 -10.78
C GLU A 188 -5.00 -1.71 -12.04
N PHE A 189 -5.46 -1.00 -13.07
CA PHE A 189 -4.67 -0.70 -14.26
C PHE A 189 -5.21 0.53 -14.98
N SER A 190 -4.36 1.16 -15.80
CA SER A 190 -4.74 2.34 -16.57
C SER A 190 -4.65 2.13 -18.07
N ILE A 191 -5.60 2.71 -18.81
CA ILE A 191 -5.64 2.75 -20.27
C ILE A 191 -5.53 4.22 -20.69
N ASP A 192 -4.44 4.53 -21.39
CA ASP A 192 -4.25 5.82 -22.05
C ASP A 192 -4.96 5.76 -23.41
N ASP A 193 -6.20 6.25 -23.47
CA ASP A 193 -7.17 5.91 -24.51
C ASP A 193 -6.68 6.29 -25.92
N ILE A 194 -6.74 5.33 -26.86
CA ILE A 194 -6.33 5.55 -28.27
C ILE A 194 -7.40 6.27 -29.11
N THR A 195 -8.65 6.24 -28.66
CA THR A 195 -9.83 6.82 -29.35
C THR A 195 -10.11 8.23 -28.87
N SER A 196 -9.69 8.58 -27.65
CA SER A 196 -9.87 9.90 -27.07
C SER A 196 -8.56 10.41 -26.48
N PRO A 197 -7.89 11.40 -27.11
CA PRO A 197 -6.59 11.86 -26.63
C PRO A 197 -6.66 12.57 -25.26
N ALA A 198 -7.87 12.98 -24.85
CA ALA A 198 -8.17 13.64 -23.59
C ALA A 198 -8.53 12.67 -22.47
N ASP A 199 -8.51 11.35 -22.72
CA ASP A 199 -8.88 10.37 -21.72
C ASP A 199 -7.71 9.47 -21.35
N TRP A 200 -7.41 9.43 -20.05
CA TRP A 200 -6.54 8.42 -19.46
C TRP A 200 -7.27 7.82 -18.28
N TRP A 201 -7.86 6.66 -18.51
CA TRP A 201 -8.71 5.98 -17.53
C TRP A 201 -7.88 5.11 -16.60
N ASN A 202 -8.11 5.23 -15.30
CA ASN A 202 -7.69 4.26 -14.29
C ASN A 202 -8.89 3.44 -13.87
N PHE A 203 -8.77 2.11 -13.90
CA PHE A 203 -9.82 1.17 -13.57
C PHE A 203 -9.46 0.39 -12.32
N GLN A 204 -10.46 0.15 -11.48
CA GLN A 204 -10.41 -0.88 -10.44
C GLN A 204 -11.48 -1.93 -10.76
N VAL A 205 -11.02 -3.15 -11.03
CA VAL A 205 -11.86 -4.24 -11.51
C VAL A 205 -11.86 -5.35 -10.47
N ASN A 206 -13.04 -5.76 -10.01
CA ASN A 206 -13.21 -6.82 -9.03
C ASN A 206 -12.48 -8.09 -9.47
N ALA A 207 -11.51 -8.51 -8.65
CA ALA A 207 -10.59 -9.61 -8.96
C ALA A 207 -11.26 -10.99 -8.86
N SER A 208 -12.55 -11.06 -8.53
CA SER A 208 -13.32 -12.31 -8.51
C SER A 208 -14.16 -12.51 -9.77
N ASN A 209 -14.66 -11.45 -10.40
CA ASN A 209 -15.67 -11.55 -11.46
C ASN A 209 -15.48 -10.60 -12.66
N GLY A 210 -14.51 -9.68 -12.63
CA GLY A 210 -14.26 -8.76 -13.74
C GLY A 210 -15.22 -7.57 -13.80
N GLU A 211 -16.00 -7.32 -12.74
CA GLU A 211 -16.84 -6.12 -12.63
C GLU A 211 -16.03 -4.86 -12.37
N ILE A 212 -16.35 -3.77 -13.08
CA ILE A 212 -15.71 -2.47 -12.83
C ILE A 212 -16.29 -1.92 -11.54
N ILE A 213 -15.46 -1.80 -10.51
CA ILE A 213 -15.84 -1.23 -9.21
C ILE A 213 -15.78 0.30 -9.30
N SER A 214 -14.70 0.82 -9.87
CA SER A 214 -14.52 2.25 -10.10
C SER A 214 -13.71 2.52 -11.36
N ARG A 215 -13.92 3.70 -11.93
CA ARG A 215 -13.08 4.26 -12.99
C ARG A 215 -12.91 5.76 -12.80
N ASN A 216 -11.71 6.27 -13.03
CA ASN A 216 -11.39 7.68 -12.90
C ASN A 216 -10.57 8.15 -14.10
N ASN A 217 -10.85 9.33 -14.63
CA ASN A 217 -10.02 9.94 -15.68
C ASN A 217 -8.90 10.75 -15.01
N PHE A 218 -7.65 10.44 -15.32
CA PHE A 218 -6.49 11.20 -14.85
C PHE A 218 -6.37 12.56 -15.53
N ILE A 219 -6.94 12.74 -16.72
CA ILE A 219 -7.00 14.02 -17.39
C ILE A 219 -8.26 14.73 -16.88
N ALA A 220 -8.10 15.55 -15.85
CA ALA A 220 -9.12 16.49 -15.43
C ALA A 220 -9.16 17.65 -16.44
N ALA A 221 -10.32 17.90 -17.05
CA ALA A 221 -10.54 19.15 -17.78
C ALA A 221 -10.54 20.29 -16.76
N CYS A 222 -9.48 21.10 -16.73
CA CYS A 222 -9.53 22.43 -16.11
C CYS A 222 -10.42 23.31 -16.99
N ASP A 223 -11.73 23.31 -16.75
CA ASP A 223 -12.62 24.34 -17.27
C ASP A 223 -12.46 25.59 -16.40
N LEU A 224 -11.36 26.34 -16.64
CA LEU A 224 -11.24 27.70 -16.15
C LEU A 224 -12.16 28.55 -17.02
N GLY A 225 -13.43 28.63 -16.62
CA GLY A 225 -14.38 29.52 -17.26
C GLY A 225 -13.82 30.95 -17.31
N ASP A 226 -13.47 31.38 -18.51
CA ASP A 226 -13.13 32.77 -18.83
C ASP A 226 -14.34 33.65 -18.49
N ASN A 227 -14.24 34.40 -17.39
CA ASN A 227 -14.92 35.68 -17.23
C ASN A 227 -14.31 36.44 -16.05
N HIS A 228 -13.11 36.97 -16.28
CA HIS A 228 -12.66 38.17 -15.58
C HIS A 228 -12.61 39.31 -16.58
N ASP A 229 -13.78 39.90 -16.81
CA ASP A 229 -13.85 41.29 -17.28
C ASP A 229 -13.09 42.15 -16.26
N HIS A 230 -12.02 42.78 -16.73
CA HIS A 230 -11.37 43.87 -16.02
C HIS A 230 -11.98 45.17 -16.52
N ASP A 231 -12.84 45.78 -15.71
CA ASP A 231 -13.09 47.23 -15.68
C ASP A 231 -12.62 47.80 -14.34
#